data_AF-A0A534IFL7-F1
#
_entry.id   AF-A0A534IFL7-F1
#
_cell.length_a   1.000
_cell.length_b   1.000
_cell.length_c   1.000
_cell.angle_alpha   90.00
_cell.angle_beta   90.00
_cell.angle_gamma   90.00
#
_symmetry.space_group_name_H-M   'P 1'
#
loop_
_entity.id
_entity.type
_entity.pdbx_description
1 polymer ?
#
loop_
_entity_poly.entity_id
_entity_poly.type
_entity_poly.pdbx_seq_one_letter_code
_entity_poly.pdbx_strand_id
1 'polypeptide(L)'
;MRGLVIVAGLALALLAIPSPAAAFHIGGSHYGPGVVLWACDPGTVGTCVFTVEVSNSSLIFFRFDLNADGAWDFPDHTGAASIGRWTTLTFFTWRFASPFSRACVQAWDGLTTRLVNGRTVPVGPMGCTDFVRITPSRWWRYNPNGVVFARFEIPSWLARGDFQPRLAEVEGVPAMWMPMNGQGDPGHWLFRVDRGELTRVLGPGDHTAHLLVRWAGSTFTAAGQVTIF
;
A
#
# COMPACT_ATOMS: atom_id res chain seq x y z
N MET A 1 -48.42 53.95 -26.41
CA MET A 1 -48.22 52.49 -26.35
C MET A 1 -46.72 52.25 -26.23
N ARG A 2 -46.22 51.97 -25.02
CA ARG A 2 -44.80 51.73 -24.75
C ARG A 2 -44.67 50.26 -24.34
N GLY A 3 -43.93 49.50 -25.15
CA GLY A 3 -43.71 48.07 -24.99
C GLY A 3 -42.80 47.77 -23.81
N LEU A 4 -43.22 46.80 -23.00
CA LEU A 4 -42.43 46.24 -21.91
C LEU A 4 -41.55 45.12 -22.49
N VAL A 5 -40.24 45.35 -22.58
CA VAL A 5 -39.25 44.33 -22.93
C VAL A 5 -38.92 43.57 -21.64
N ILE A 6 -39.36 42.31 -21.56
CA ILE A 6 -38.94 41.40 -20.48
C ILE A 6 -37.63 40.76 -20.92
N VAL A 7 -36.53 41.20 -20.31
CA VAL A 7 -35.22 40.56 -20.44
C VAL A 7 -35.22 39.34 -19.52
N ALA A 8 -35.37 38.15 -20.10
CA ALA A 8 -35.19 36.89 -19.38
C ALA A 8 -33.68 36.65 -19.20
N GLY A 9 -33.16 36.96 -18.02
CA GLY A 9 -31.79 36.62 -17.63
C GLY A 9 -31.67 35.10 -17.43
N LEU A 10 -30.91 34.43 -18.30
CA LEU A 10 -30.45 33.08 -18.05
C LEU A 10 -29.49 33.11 -16.84
N ALA A 11 -30.00 32.69 -15.68
CA ALA A 11 -29.12 32.31 -14.57
C ALA A 11 -28.44 30.99 -14.93
N LEU A 12 -27.15 31.06 -15.26
CA LEU A 12 -26.28 29.90 -15.38
C LEU A 12 -26.18 29.26 -13.98
N ALA A 13 -26.96 28.22 -13.76
CA ALA A 13 -26.77 27.34 -12.61
C ALA A 13 -25.43 26.61 -12.82
N LEU A 14 -24.36 27.12 -12.22
CA LEU A 14 -23.15 26.34 -11.99
C LEU A 14 -23.55 25.16 -11.11
N LEU A 15 -23.85 24.02 -11.74
CA LEU A 15 -23.82 22.72 -11.09
C LEU A 15 -22.40 22.51 -10.62
N ALA A 16 -22.14 22.83 -9.35
CA ALA A 16 -20.98 22.32 -8.65
C ALA A 16 -21.11 20.80 -8.66
N ILE A 17 -20.45 20.15 -9.64
CA ILE A 17 -20.30 18.70 -9.63
C ILE A 17 -19.45 18.45 -8.37
N PRO A 18 -19.99 17.80 -7.31
CA PRO A 18 -19.16 17.40 -6.21
C PRO A 18 -18.08 16.52 -6.81
N SER A 19 -16.81 16.94 -6.69
CA SER A 19 -15.70 16.05 -6.99
C SER A 19 -15.96 14.79 -6.17
N PRO A 20 -15.94 13.59 -6.77
CA PRO A 20 -16.09 12.37 -5.98
C PRO A 20 -15.06 12.45 -4.86
N ALA A 21 -15.55 12.42 -3.62
CA ALA A 21 -14.67 12.29 -2.47
C ALA A 21 -13.76 11.10 -2.78
N ALA A 22 -12.44 11.35 -2.80
CA ALA A 22 -11.47 10.30 -2.99
C ALA A 22 -11.86 9.15 -2.05
N ALA A 23 -12.07 7.96 -2.63
CA ALA A 23 -12.48 6.80 -1.85
C ALA A 23 -11.49 6.62 -0.69
N PHE A 24 -12.01 6.24 0.48
CA PHE A 24 -11.14 5.84 1.58
C PHE A 24 -10.34 4.60 1.14
N HIS A 25 -9.09 4.83 0.76
CA HIS A 25 -8.12 3.79 0.47
C HIS A 25 -7.57 3.29 1.81
N ILE A 26 -8.21 2.26 2.37
CA ILE A 26 -7.71 1.57 3.56
C ILE A 26 -6.55 0.68 3.11
N GLY A 27 -5.31 1.19 3.25
CA GLY A 27 -4.08 0.42 3.06
C GLY A 27 -3.88 -0.62 4.17
N GLY A 28 -3.11 -1.67 3.90
CA GLY A 28 -2.88 -2.76 4.86
C GLY A 28 -1.83 -2.42 5.93
N SER A 29 -1.93 -3.09 7.08
CA SER A 29 -1.19 -2.81 8.31
C SER A 29 -0.30 -3.98 8.75
N HIS A 30 0.96 -3.72 9.11
CA HIS A 30 1.77 -4.68 9.89
C HIS A 30 1.69 -4.34 11.38
N TYR A 31 1.49 -5.37 12.20
CA TYR A 31 1.64 -5.29 13.64
C TYR A 31 3.15 -5.31 13.97
N GLY A 32 3.74 -4.16 14.25
CA GLY A 32 4.91 -4.13 15.14
C GLY A 32 4.45 -4.50 16.56
N PRO A 33 5.31 -5.03 17.45
CA PRO A 33 4.93 -5.24 18.84
C PRO A 33 4.62 -3.88 19.49
N GLY A 34 3.35 -3.47 19.47
CA GLY A 34 2.82 -2.30 20.14
C GLY A 34 2.72 -0.99 19.34
N VAL A 35 3.04 -0.98 18.04
CA VAL A 35 2.75 0.15 17.15
C VAL A 35 2.33 -0.31 15.75
N VAL A 36 1.32 0.35 15.20
CA VAL A 36 0.76 0.14 13.86
C VAL A 36 0.72 1.49 13.13
N LEU A 37 1.10 1.49 11.86
CA LEU A 37 0.98 2.65 10.97
C LEU A 37 -0.06 2.35 9.89
N TRP A 38 -1.08 3.19 9.82
CA TRP A 38 -2.05 3.24 8.74
C TRP A 38 -1.71 4.39 7.80
N ALA A 39 -1.86 4.15 6.50
CA ALA A 39 -1.64 5.15 5.47
C ALA A 39 -2.58 4.91 4.28
N CYS A 40 -2.55 5.83 3.32
CA CYS A 40 -3.09 5.59 1.98
C CYS A 40 -2.34 4.42 1.28
N ASP A 41 -2.91 3.93 0.17
CA ASP A 41 -2.30 2.87 -0.62
C ASP A 41 -0.90 3.31 -1.13
N PRO A 42 0.15 2.49 -0.95
CA PRO A 42 1.45 2.73 -1.57
C PRO A 42 1.32 2.92 -3.07
N GLY A 43 2.10 3.85 -3.62
CA GLY A 43 1.97 4.31 -5.00
C GLY A 43 1.16 5.60 -5.16
N THR A 44 0.44 6.02 -4.13
CA THR A 44 -0.29 7.28 -4.14
C THR A 44 0.66 8.46 -4.29
N VAL A 45 0.44 9.27 -5.33
CA VAL A 45 1.07 10.58 -5.52
C VAL A 45 0.09 11.65 -5.05
N GLY A 46 0.59 12.67 -4.33
CA GLY A 46 -0.24 13.71 -3.73
C GLY A 46 -0.34 13.56 -2.22
N THR A 47 -1.49 13.94 -1.65
CA THR A 47 -1.67 13.98 -0.20
C THR A 47 -2.09 12.61 0.35
N CYS A 48 -1.35 12.13 1.34
CA CYS A 48 -1.62 10.92 2.09
C CYS A 48 -1.87 11.28 3.55
N VAL A 49 -2.83 10.61 4.20
CA VAL A 49 -3.04 10.71 5.66
C VAL A 49 -2.36 9.52 6.31
N PHE A 50 -1.54 9.79 7.31
CA PHE A 50 -0.91 8.78 8.16
C PHE A 50 -1.57 8.79 9.52
N THR A 51 -1.85 7.61 10.07
CA THR A 51 -2.42 7.41 11.40
C THR A 51 -1.60 6.37 12.16
N VAL A 52 -1.25 6.65 13.40
CA VAL A 52 -0.55 5.74 14.29
C VAL A 52 -1.52 5.21 15.34
N GLU A 53 -1.47 3.90 15.53
CA GLU A 53 -2.13 3.23 16.64
C GLU A 53 -1.07 2.52 17.49
N VAL A 54 -1.21 2.59 18.81
CA VAL A 54 -0.31 1.93 19.75
C VAL A 54 -1.11 1.01 20.66
N SER A 55 -0.55 -0.16 20.98
CA SER A 55 -1.18 -1.06 21.95
C SER A 55 -0.81 -0.72 23.40
N ASN A 56 0.16 0.17 23.59
CA ASN A 56 0.66 0.61 24.90
C ASN A 56 0.65 2.14 24.95
N SER A 57 -0.10 2.71 25.90
CA SER A 57 -0.28 4.16 26.06
C SER A 57 0.96 4.92 26.51
N SER A 58 2.02 4.23 26.96
CA SER A 58 3.31 4.86 27.26
C SER A 58 4.10 5.29 26.02
N LEU A 59 3.74 4.77 24.83
CA LEU A 59 4.36 5.12 23.55
C LEU A 59 3.71 6.39 22.99
N ILE A 60 4.30 7.55 23.29
CA ILE A 60 3.72 8.87 22.98
C ILE A 60 4.55 9.70 21.99
N PHE A 61 5.79 9.30 21.73
CA PHE A 61 6.69 9.97 20.80
C PHE A 61 6.83 9.15 19.52
N PHE A 62 6.68 9.79 18.37
CA PHE A 62 6.75 9.16 17.06
C PHE A 62 7.74 9.87 16.14
N ARG A 63 8.35 9.10 15.24
CA ARG A 63 9.06 9.59 14.06
C ARG A 63 8.85 8.62 12.91
N PHE A 64 8.91 9.13 11.68
CA PHE A 64 8.43 8.44 10.50
C PHE A 64 9.48 8.48 9.40
N ASP A 65 9.69 7.32 8.79
CA ASP A 65 10.44 7.11 7.55
C ASP A 65 9.38 6.81 6.50
N LEU A 66 9.10 7.76 5.61
CA LEU A 66 7.94 7.75 4.73
C LEU A 66 8.24 7.13 3.35
N ASN A 67 9.49 6.76 3.10
CA ASN A 67 9.94 6.17 1.84
C ASN A 67 10.77 4.88 2.04
N ALA A 68 11.02 4.47 3.30
CA ALA A 68 11.84 3.35 3.72
C ALA A 68 13.30 3.39 3.25
N ASP A 69 13.88 4.58 3.13
CA ASP A 69 15.30 4.76 2.81
C ASP A 69 16.22 4.67 4.05
N GLY A 70 15.62 4.54 5.24
CA GLY A 70 16.32 4.46 6.52
C GLY A 70 16.60 5.83 7.15
N ALA A 71 16.20 6.93 6.51
CA ALA A 71 16.17 8.26 7.09
C ALA A 71 14.79 8.59 7.65
N TRP A 72 14.76 9.47 8.66
CA TRP A 72 13.50 9.93 9.26
C TRP A 72 13.07 11.23 8.58
N ASP A 73 11.90 11.20 7.93
CA ASP A 73 11.33 12.30 7.17
C ASP A 73 10.46 13.24 8.01
N PHE A 74 9.78 12.69 9.01
CA PHE A 74 8.86 13.45 9.86
C PHE A 74 9.02 13.10 11.35
N PRO A 75 9.07 14.09 12.26
CA PRO A 75 9.16 15.54 11.99
C PRO A 75 10.49 15.93 11.32
N ASP A 76 10.59 17.13 10.74
CA ASP A 76 11.85 17.62 10.15
C ASP A 76 13.00 17.54 11.16
N HIS A 77 14.02 16.73 10.83
CA HIS A 77 15.19 16.47 11.66
C HIS A 77 16.30 17.52 11.55
N THR A 78 16.13 18.58 10.76
CA THR A 78 17.13 19.65 10.60
C THR A 78 17.47 20.28 11.95
N GLY A 79 18.75 20.21 12.34
CA GLY A 79 19.24 20.72 13.63
C GLY A 79 18.81 19.90 14.84
N ALA A 80 18.33 18.67 14.66
CA ALA A 80 18.02 17.76 15.77
C ALA A 80 19.29 17.34 16.53
N ALA A 81 19.14 17.13 17.83
CA ALA A 81 20.17 16.48 18.64
C ALA A 81 20.37 15.01 18.22
N SER A 82 21.37 14.34 18.81
CA SER A 82 21.73 12.94 18.49
C SER A 82 20.58 11.94 18.62
N ILE A 83 19.58 12.20 19.46
CA ILE A 83 18.39 11.34 19.64
C ILE A 83 17.31 11.57 18.57
N GLY A 84 17.48 12.58 17.72
CA GLY A 84 16.51 13.00 16.70
C GLY A 84 15.39 13.87 17.26
N ARG A 85 14.46 14.25 16.38
CA ARG A 85 13.20 14.89 16.74
C ARG A 85 12.08 13.86 16.73
N TRP A 86 11.05 14.19 17.50
CA TRP A 86 9.90 13.33 17.74
C TRP A 86 8.65 14.19 17.80
N THR A 87 7.53 13.65 17.35
CA THR A 87 6.21 14.28 17.41
C THR A 87 5.29 13.47 18.30
N THR A 88 4.26 14.11 18.86
CA THR A 88 3.16 13.42 19.56
C THR A 88 1.93 13.28 18.68
N LEU A 89 2.02 13.71 17.41
CA LEU A 89 0.93 13.59 16.46
C LEU A 89 0.71 12.12 16.09
N THR A 90 -0.48 11.61 16.42
CA THR A 90 -0.94 10.29 16.02
C THR A 90 -1.62 10.31 14.65
N PHE A 91 -1.88 11.48 14.08
CA PHE A 91 -2.35 11.63 12.71
C PHE A 91 -1.74 12.87 12.06
N PHE A 92 -1.35 12.78 10.79
CA PHE A 92 -0.86 13.91 10.01
C PHE A 92 -1.02 13.67 8.52
N THR A 93 -0.90 14.73 7.73
CA THR A 93 -0.91 14.65 6.28
C THR A 93 0.50 14.86 5.74
N TRP A 94 0.85 14.11 4.70
CA TRP A 94 2.10 14.25 3.98
C TRP A 94 1.85 14.30 2.48
N ARG A 95 2.65 15.08 1.75
CA ARG A 95 2.52 15.20 0.31
C ARG A 95 3.70 14.55 -0.39
N PHE A 96 3.42 13.52 -1.17
CA PHE A 96 4.41 12.83 -1.99
C PHE A 96 4.48 13.44 -3.40
N ALA A 97 5.69 13.77 -3.85
CA ALA A 97 5.96 14.21 -5.22
C ALA A 97 6.20 13.02 -6.17
N SER A 98 6.47 11.83 -5.62
CA SER A 98 6.71 10.58 -6.32
C SER A 98 6.03 9.42 -5.58
N PRO A 99 5.72 8.30 -6.25
CA PRO A 99 5.18 7.11 -5.59
C PRO A 99 6.06 6.65 -4.42
N PHE A 100 5.45 6.35 -3.27
CA PHE A 100 6.12 5.70 -2.13
C PHE A 100 5.76 4.21 -2.09
N SER A 101 6.69 3.37 -1.63
CA SER A 101 6.49 1.91 -1.59
C SER A 101 6.22 1.36 -0.20
N ARG A 102 6.65 2.09 0.82
CA ARG A 102 6.64 1.69 2.22
C ARG A 102 6.81 2.93 3.08
N ALA A 103 6.16 2.95 4.22
CA ALA A 103 6.40 3.91 5.29
C ALA A 103 6.54 3.15 6.61
N CYS A 104 7.31 3.69 7.53
CA CYS A 104 7.58 3.13 8.84
C CYS A 104 7.42 4.23 9.90
N VAL A 105 6.92 3.84 11.05
CA VAL A 105 6.91 4.64 12.28
C VAL A 105 7.77 3.93 13.32
N GLN A 106 8.56 4.70 14.05
CA GLN A 106 9.09 4.26 15.32
C GLN A 106 8.34 4.99 16.44
N ALA A 107 7.91 4.24 17.45
CA ALA A 107 7.36 4.81 18.67
C ALA A 107 8.39 4.75 19.80
N TRP A 108 8.32 5.70 20.72
CA TRP A 108 9.21 5.83 21.87
C TRP A 108 8.45 6.36 23.10
N ASP A 109 8.89 5.95 24.28
CA ASP A 109 8.32 6.34 25.57
C ASP A 109 8.94 7.62 26.16
N GLY A 110 9.97 8.17 25.50
CA GLY A 110 10.67 9.37 25.95
C GLY A 110 11.80 9.11 26.95
N LEU A 111 11.98 7.86 27.39
CA LEU A 111 12.90 7.50 28.47
C LEU A 111 13.86 6.38 28.08
N THR A 112 13.33 5.30 27.50
CA THR A 112 14.10 4.08 27.26
C THR A 112 15.07 4.29 26.10
N THR A 113 16.36 4.27 26.41
CA THR A 113 17.43 4.43 25.43
C THR A 113 18.48 3.33 25.61
N ARG A 114 19.33 3.14 24.60
CA ARG A 114 20.49 2.25 24.68
C ARG A 114 21.69 2.89 24.01
N LEU A 115 22.89 2.45 24.39
CA LEU A 115 24.14 2.89 23.77
C LEU A 115 24.49 1.95 22.60
N VAL A 116 24.66 2.50 21.40
CA VAL A 116 25.12 1.78 20.20
C VAL A 116 26.27 2.56 19.59
N ASN A 117 27.46 1.96 19.51
CA ASN A 117 28.66 2.60 18.97
C ASN A 117 28.95 3.99 19.58
N GLY A 118 28.81 4.11 20.91
CA GLY A 118 29.03 5.36 21.63
C GLY A 118 27.93 6.42 21.46
N ARG A 119 26.81 6.10 20.79
CA ARG A 119 25.67 6.99 20.61
C ARG A 119 24.44 6.47 21.37
N THR A 120 23.78 7.36 22.11
CA THR A 120 22.50 7.07 22.75
C THR A 120 21.41 7.06 21.67
N VAL A 121 20.70 5.94 21.56
CA VAL A 121 19.59 5.77 20.62
C VAL A 121 18.31 5.38 21.37
N PRO A 122 17.14 5.89 20.94
CA PRO A 122 15.87 5.55 21.55
C PRO A 122 15.48 4.11 21.24
N VAL A 123 14.91 3.43 22.23
CA VAL A 123 14.45 2.05 22.12
C VAL A 123 12.93 2.06 22.13
N GLY A 124 12.35 1.51 21.08
CA GLY A 124 10.92 1.34 20.99
C GLY A 124 10.55 0.62 19.70
N PRO A 125 9.29 0.16 19.61
CA PRO A 125 8.87 -0.68 18.51
C PRO A 125 8.79 0.12 17.20
N MET A 126 8.87 -0.62 16.10
CA MET A 126 8.67 -0.09 14.76
C MET A 126 7.51 -0.81 14.11
N GLY A 127 6.65 -0.04 13.44
CA GLY A 127 5.55 -0.53 12.61
C GLY A 127 5.70 0.03 11.21
N CYS A 128 5.44 -0.77 10.19
CA CYS A 128 5.56 -0.30 8.81
C CYS A 128 4.30 -0.66 8.01
N THR A 129 3.98 0.16 7.02
CA THR A 129 3.06 -0.21 5.94
C THR A 129 3.82 -1.12 4.98
N ASP A 130 3.63 -2.42 5.13
CA ASP A 130 4.22 -3.41 4.24
C ASP A 130 3.24 -3.86 3.14
N PHE A 131 1.97 -3.44 3.19
CA PHE A 131 0.95 -3.85 2.24
C PHE A 131 0.80 -2.90 1.06
N VAL A 132 1.17 -3.38 -0.13
CA VAL A 132 0.78 -2.74 -1.38
C VAL A 132 -0.39 -3.52 -1.98
N ARG A 133 -1.54 -2.87 -2.15
CA ARG A 133 -2.67 -3.47 -2.87
C ARG A 133 -2.52 -3.17 -4.35
N ILE A 134 -2.36 -4.21 -5.17
CA ILE A 134 -2.28 -4.11 -6.63
C ILE A 134 -3.50 -4.81 -7.20
N THR A 135 -4.27 -4.17 -8.07
CA THR A 135 -5.38 -4.87 -8.75
C THR A 135 -4.81 -5.64 -9.96
N PRO A 136 -5.11 -6.95 -10.13
CA PRO A 136 -4.76 -7.68 -11.33
C PRO A 136 -5.36 -7.01 -12.56
N SER A 137 -4.58 -6.87 -13.62
CA SER A 137 -5.09 -6.39 -14.91
C SER A 137 -5.94 -7.46 -15.60
N ARG A 138 -5.66 -8.76 -15.34
CA ARG A 138 -6.50 -9.85 -15.86
C ARG A 138 -6.23 -11.19 -15.15
N TRP A 139 -7.30 -11.95 -14.91
CA TRP A 139 -7.21 -13.39 -14.66
C TRP A 139 -7.38 -14.14 -15.99
N TRP A 140 -6.46 -15.06 -16.26
CA TRP A 140 -6.46 -15.89 -17.46
C TRP A 140 -6.62 -17.35 -17.09
N ARG A 141 -7.54 -18.02 -17.78
CA ARG A 141 -7.63 -19.47 -17.79
C ARG A 141 -6.90 -19.97 -19.03
N TYR A 142 -5.95 -20.88 -18.86
CA TYR A 142 -5.36 -21.58 -20.00
C TYR A 142 -5.50 -23.09 -19.80
N ASN A 143 -6.13 -23.71 -20.80
CA ASN A 143 -6.43 -25.13 -20.96
C ASN A 143 -7.50 -25.75 -20.01
N PRO A 144 -8.09 -26.90 -20.40
CA PRO A 144 -9.02 -27.67 -19.56
C PRO A 144 -8.34 -28.42 -18.40
N ASN A 145 -7.02 -28.59 -18.47
CA ASN A 145 -6.16 -29.52 -17.70
C ASN A 145 -5.42 -28.89 -16.51
N GLY A 146 -5.94 -27.84 -15.88
CA GLY A 146 -5.68 -27.64 -14.44
C GLY A 146 -4.78 -26.50 -14.00
N VAL A 147 -4.71 -25.38 -14.74
CA VAL A 147 -3.93 -24.21 -14.31
C VAL A 147 -4.71 -22.91 -14.42
N VAL A 148 -4.65 -22.09 -13.37
CA VAL A 148 -5.14 -20.70 -13.38
C VAL A 148 -3.93 -19.76 -13.41
N PHE A 149 -4.00 -18.75 -14.26
CA PHE A 149 -3.00 -17.70 -14.34
C PHE A 149 -3.56 -16.36 -13.91
N ALA A 150 -2.76 -15.60 -13.17
CA ALA A 150 -3.06 -14.21 -12.86
C ALA A 150 -1.98 -13.30 -13.48
N ARG A 151 -2.40 -12.38 -14.36
CA ARG A 151 -1.55 -11.33 -14.91
C ARG A 151 -1.72 -10.06 -14.09
N PHE A 152 -0.59 -9.52 -13.67
CA PHE A 152 -0.51 -8.23 -12.98
C PHE A 152 0.22 -7.23 -13.84
N GLU A 153 -0.22 -5.99 -13.76
CA GLU A 153 0.59 -4.85 -14.15
C GLU A 153 1.21 -4.31 -12.86
N ILE A 154 2.51 -4.57 -12.69
CA ILE A 154 3.28 -3.99 -11.61
C ILE A 154 3.59 -2.56 -12.02
N PRO A 155 3.21 -1.56 -11.20
CA PRO A 155 3.56 -0.19 -11.48
C PRO A 155 5.07 -0.04 -11.71
N SER A 156 5.46 0.73 -12.72
CA SER A 156 6.87 0.90 -13.11
C SER A 156 7.76 1.40 -11.97
N TRP A 157 7.20 2.16 -11.02
CA TRP A 157 7.92 2.63 -9.82
C TRP A 157 8.28 1.50 -8.84
N LEU A 158 7.63 0.34 -8.94
CA LEU A 158 7.89 -0.85 -8.14
C LEU A 158 8.81 -1.85 -8.86
N ALA A 159 8.81 -1.86 -10.19
CA ALA A 159 9.57 -2.81 -11.01
C ALA A 159 11.08 -2.55 -10.93
N ARG A 160 11.75 -3.06 -9.88
CA ARG A 160 13.22 -3.16 -9.86
C ARG A 160 13.64 -4.34 -10.74
N GLY A 161 14.73 -4.18 -11.50
CA GLY A 161 15.21 -5.15 -12.50
C GLY A 161 15.47 -6.58 -12.01
N ASP A 162 15.53 -6.81 -10.69
CA ASP A 162 15.78 -8.11 -10.04
C ASP A 162 14.54 -8.62 -9.27
N PHE A 163 13.36 -8.54 -9.89
CA PHE A 163 12.12 -8.92 -9.23
C PHE A 163 11.96 -10.46 -9.27
N GLN A 164 12.30 -11.11 -8.16
CA GLN A 164 11.96 -12.51 -7.88
C GLN A 164 11.14 -12.56 -6.59
N PRO A 165 9.84 -12.92 -6.65
CA PRO A 165 9.04 -13.04 -5.45
C PRO A 165 9.59 -14.17 -4.55
N ARG A 166 9.64 -13.93 -3.24
CA ARG A 166 10.10 -14.94 -2.27
C ARG A 166 8.99 -15.95 -1.94
N LEU A 167 7.75 -15.48 -1.97
CA LEU A 167 6.54 -16.26 -1.73
C LEU A 167 5.42 -15.69 -2.60
N ALA A 168 4.61 -16.55 -3.20
CA ALA A 168 3.36 -16.16 -3.83
C ALA A 168 2.31 -17.25 -3.56
N GLU A 169 1.10 -16.84 -3.22
CA GLU A 169 0.00 -17.74 -2.86
C GLU A 169 -1.34 -17.14 -3.32
N VAL A 170 -2.23 -17.94 -3.89
CA VAL A 170 -3.62 -17.55 -4.19
C VAL A 170 -4.51 -18.26 -3.19
N GLU A 171 -5.18 -17.51 -2.31
CA GLU A 171 -6.04 -18.07 -1.26
C GLU A 171 -5.32 -19.13 -0.40
N GLY A 172 -4.03 -18.90 -0.12
CA GLY A 172 -3.17 -19.82 0.62
C GLY A 172 -2.64 -21.01 -0.19
N VAL A 173 -3.03 -21.16 -1.47
CA VAL A 173 -2.46 -22.17 -2.37
C VAL A 173 -1.18 -21.62 -2.99
N PRO A 174 -0.03 -22.32 -2.89
CA PRO A 174 1.22 -21.87 -3.49
C PRO A 174 1.07 -21.56 -4.98
N ALA A 175 1.53 -20.37 -5.36
CA ALA A 175 1.55 -19.88 -6.73
C ALA A 175 3.00 -19.74 -7.20
N MET A 176 3.27 -20.24 -8.41
CA MET A 176 4.58 -20.14 -9.04
C MET A 176 4.65 -18.90 -9.91
N TRP A 177 5.65 -18.06 -9.68
CA TRP A 177 5.94 -16.95 -10.56
C TRP A 177 6.56 -17.43 -11.87
N MET A 178 6.13 -16.81 -12.98
CA MET A 178 6.69 -17.03 -14.32
C MET A 178 7.05 -15.69 -14.97
N PRO A 179 8.29 -15.50 -15.45
CA PRO A 179 8.64 -14.34 -16.25
C PRO A 179 7.89 -14.41 -17.59
N MET A 180 7.22 -13.32 -17.96
CA MET A 180 6.69 -13.19 -19.32
C MET A 180 7.81 -12.70 -20.24
N ASN A 181 8.48 -13.63 -20.93
CA ASN A 181 9.42 -13.28 -22.00
C ASN A 181 8.62 -12.89 -23.26
N GLY A 182 8.26 -11.61 -23.35
CA GLY A 182 7.64 -11.01 -24.53
C GLY A 182 8.25 -9.64 -24.79
N GLN A 183 8.59 -9.37 -26.05
CA GLN A 183 9.21 -8.13 -26.52
C GLN A 183 8.51 -6.88 -25.96
N GLY A 184 9.17 -6.18 -25.03
CA GLY A 184 8.93 -4.76 -24.78
C GLY A 184 7.92 -4.36 -23.71
N ASP A 185 7.37 -5.29 -22.92
CA ASP A 185 6.34 -4.95 -21.90
C ASP A 185 6.87 -5.17 -20.45
N PRO A 186 7.82 -4.35 -19.98
CA PRO A 186 8.31 -4.41 -18.61
C PRO A 186 7.16 -4.08 -17.64
N GLY A 187 6.85 -5.00 -16.73
CA GLY A 187 5.80 -4.78 -15.72
C GLY A 187 4.69 -5.83 -15.71
N HIS A 188 4.74 -6.85 -16.58
CA HIS A 188 3.74 -7.92 -16.56
C HIS A 188 4.24 -9.22 -15.94
N TRP A 189 3.52 -9.68 -14.92
CA TRP A 189 3.88 -10.81 -14.08
C TRP A 189 2.79 -11.87 -14.16
N LEU A 190 3.18 -13.12 -14.37
CA LEU A 190 2.27 -14.24 -14.47
C LEU A 190 2.47 -15.14 -13.25
N PHE A 191 1.40 -15.36 -12.49
CA PHE A 191 1.40 -16.33 -11.39
C PHE A 191 0.56 -17.53 -11.76
N ARG A 192 1.15 -18.70 -11.63
CA ARG A 192 0.56 -19.99 -11.94
C ARG A 192 0.13 -20.67 -10.64
N VAL A 193 -1.16 -21.00 -10.51
CA VAL A 193 -1.68 -21.79 -9.38
C VAL A 193 -2.32 -23.09 -9.86
N ASP A 194 -2.17 -24.14 -9.06
CA ASP A 194 -2.83 -25.43 -9.30
C ASP A 194 -4.35 -25.27 -9.16
N ARG A 195 -5.09 -25.66 -10.20
CA ARG A 195 -6.55 -25.52 -10.18
C ARG A 195 -7.21 -26.50 -9.22
N GLY A 196 -6.73 -27.74 -9.11
CA GLY A 196 -7.36 -28.75 -8.26
C GLY A 196 -7.29 -28.34 -6.79
N GLU A 197 -6.15 -27.85 -6.36
CA GLU A 197 -5.96 -27.28 -5.02
C GLU A 197 -6.83 -26.03 -4.80
N LEU A 198 -6.87 -25.11 -5.78
CA LEU A 198 -7.71 -23.92 -5.67
C LEU A 198 -9.21 -24.27 -5.62
N THR A 199 -9.66 -25.26 -6.41
CA THR A 199 -11.02 -25.80 -6.36
C THR A 199 -11.32 -26.44 -5.01
N ARG A 200 -10.35 -27.12 -4.38
CA ARG A 200 -10.50 -27.70 -3.05
C ARG A 200 -10.71 -26.62 -1.97
N VAL A 201 -10.10 -25.45 -2.14
CA VAL A 201 -10.21 -24.32 -1.20
C VAL A 201 -11.49 -23.52 -1.41
N LEU A 202 -11.79 -23.13 -2.65
CA LEU A 202 -12.88 -22.21 -2.96
C LEU A 202 -14.20 -22.90 -3.34
N GLY A 203 -14.13 -24.16 -3.79
CA GLY A 203 -15.25 -24.83 -4.45
C GLY A 203 -15.39 -24.43 -5.93
N PRO A 204 -16.34 -25.04 -6.66
CA PRO A 204 -16.75 -24.59 -7.98
C PRO A 204 -17.67 -23.36 -7.88
N GLY A 205 -17.51 -22.38 -8.77
CA GLY A 205 -18.29 -21.15 -8.80
C GLY A 205 -17.47 -19.92 -9.20
N ASP A 206 -18.11 -18.76 -9.11
CA ASP A 206 -17.45 -17.45 -9.26
C ASP A 206 -16.97 -16.95 -7.89
N HIS A 207 -15.71 -16.57 -7.81
CA HIS A 207 -15.06 -16.14 -6.57
C HIS A 207 -14.22 -14.88 -6.80
N THR A 208 -14.15 -14.03 -5.77
CA THR A 208 -13.07 -13.05 -5.67
C THR A 208 -11.87 -13.74 -5.03
N ALA A 209 -10.82 -14.01 -5.82
CA ALA A 209 -9.59 -14.61 -5.34
C ALA A 209 -8.52 -13.56 -5.03
N HIS A 210 -7.77 -13.80 -3.96
CA HIS A 210 -6.70 -12.95 -3.47
C HIS A 210 -5.35 -13.63 -3.68
N LEU A 211 -4.49 -13.02 -4.50
CA LEU A 211 -3.07 -13.32 -4.56
C LEU A 211 -2.36 -12.53 -3.46
N LEU A 212 -1.58 -13.23 -2.65
CA LEU A 212 -0.59 -12.66 -1.74
C LEU A 212 0.80 -12.93 -2.30
N VAL A 213 1.64 -11.90 -2.42
CA VAL A 213 3.04 -12.02 -2.82
C VAL A 213 3.91 -11.37 -1.77
N ARG A 214 4.95 -12.05 -1.27
CA ARG A 214 5.96 -11.41 -0.42
C ARG A 214 7.21 -11.11 -1.22
N TRP A 215 7.65 -9.85 -1.18
CA TRP A 215 8.80 -9.37 -1.93
C TRP A 215 9.56 -8.30 -1.15
N ALA A 216 10.89 -8.44 -1.08
CA ALA A 216 11.80 -7.47 -0.45
C ALA A 216 11.40 -6.99 0.97
N GLY A 217 10.69 -7.83 1.74
CA GLY A 217 10.21 -7.48 3.08
C GLY A 217 8.90 -6.69 3.11
N SER A 218 8.18 -6.63 1.97
CA SER A 218 6.83 -6.12 1.81
C SER A 218 5.87 -7.24 1.36
N THR A 219 4.59 -7.08 1.68
CA THR A 219 3.50 -7.97 1.29
C THR A 219 2.63 -7.26 0.25
N PHE A 220 2.35 -7.94 -0.85
CA PHE A 220 1.50 -7.45 -1.93
C PHE A 220 0.24 -8.26 -1.90
N THR A 221 -0.91 -7.60 -1.99
CA THR A 221 -2.19 -8.31 -2.16
C THR A 221 -2.85 -7.85 -3.43
N ALA A 222 -3.48 -8.79 -4.12
CA ALA A 222 -4.19 -8.50 -5.34
C ALA A 222 -5.47 -9.32 -5.41
N ALA A 223 -6.59 -8.68 -5.73
CA ALA A 223 -7.90 -9.33 -5.75
C ALA A 223 -8.51 -9.25 -7.15
N GLY A 224 -9.07 -10.36 -7.64
CA GLY A 224 -9.89 -10.32 -8.85
C GLY A 224 -10.82 -11.51 -9.00
N GLN A 225 -11.73 -11.41 -9.95
CA GLN A 225 -12.72 -12.45 -10.20
C GLN A 225 -12.07 -13.66 -10.89
N VAL A 226 -12.37 -14.85 -10.37
CA VAL A 226 -12.00 -16.15 -10.94
C VAL A 226 -13.22 -17.06 -10.94
N THR A 227 -13.42 -17.78 -12.04
CA THR A 227 -14.45 -18.83 -12.13
C THR A 227 -13.78 -20.20 -12.08
N ILE A 228 -14.22 -21.01 -11.13
CA ILE A 228 -13.76 -22.38 -10.91
C ILE A 228 -14.88 -23.32 -11.36
N PHE A 229 -14.54 -24.29 -12.20
CA PHE A 229 -15.46 -25.31 -12.71
C PHE A 229 -15.06 -26.68 -12.19
#